data_AF-A0A7U2NHB6-F1
#
_entry.id   AF-A0A7U2NHB6-F1
#
_cell.length_a   1.000
_cell.length_b   1.000
_cell.length_c   1.000
_cell.angle_alpha   90.00
_cell.angle_beta   90.00
_cell.angle_gamma   90.00
#
_symmetry.space_group_name_H-M   'P 1'
#
loop_
_entity.id
_entity.type
_entity.pdbx_description
1 polymer ?
#
loop_
_entity_poly.entity_id
_entity_poly.type
_entity_poly.pdbx_seq_one_letter_code
_entity_poly.pdbx_strand_id
1 'polypeptide(L)'
;MYLNQSFEEILSLLITLFILFLISVLISIIFLKIKNETEKGIFKKALIPNFIFFSISNILYQIAIEKGINISVFSPNENSELFTIIICLSLVLIIISFTEICISKLIFKSELKKNYYSLLCLLNILTYTLIFFSFYPKSYVDKNILSYNRYIFKPNKTELKLFDNSIVKIDNACSSEDIYKISKTNSYFIFRIPIKQIGTNRMLYSFEILDNSLNESFGESENCKEISISKLNNELKVVFKQKNPDPNIGWKKPIITDTIIFKKIKTENRKPGYYGDTNCDCIQK
;
A
#
# COMPACT_ATOMS: atom_id res chain seq x y z
N MET A 1 -3.84 4.45 -7.11
CA MET A 1 -3.35 3.14 -7.60
C MET A 1 -3.09 2.31 -6.35
N TYR A 2 -4.08 1.54 -5.89
CA TYR A 2 -4.17 1.04 -4.50
C TYR A 2 -3.87 -0.46 -4.34
N LEU A 3 -3.22 -1.07 -5.32
CA LEU A 3 -2.84 -2.47 -5.28
C LEU A 3 -1.44 -2.61 -5.87
N ASN A 4 -0.44 -2.77 -5.02
CA ASN A 4 0.92 -3.18 -5.40
C ASN A 4 1.00 -4.66 -5.81
N GLN A 5 -0.14 -5.36 -5.91
CA GLN A 5 -0.22 -6.72 -6.45
C GLN A 5 -0.79 -6.66 -7.86
N SER A 6 -0.09 -7.26 -8.81
CA SER A 6 -0.60 -7.38 -10.18
C SER A 6 -1.86 -8.24 -10.18
N PHE A 7 -2.74 -8.06 -11.16
CA PHE A 7 -3.90 -8.94 -11.35
C PHE A 7 -3.49 -10.43 -11.40
N GLU A 8 -2.32 -10.71 -11.98
CA GLU A 8 -1.75 -12.06 -12.04
C GLU A 8 -1.43 -12.64 -10.65
N GLU A 9 -0.93 -11.82 -9.72
CA GLU A 9 -0.63 -12.25 -8.35
C GLU A 9 -1.91 -12.54 -7.57
N ILE A 10 -2.93 -11.69 -7.72
CA ILE A 10 -4.25 -11.90 -7.11
C ILE A 10 -4.85 -13.21 -7.63
N LEU A 11 -4.82 -13.42 -8.95
CA LEU A 11 -5.32 -14.64 -9.58
C LEU A 11 -4.55 -15.89 -9.12
N SER A 12 -3.22 -15.80 -9.03
CA SER A 12 -2.35 -16.89 -8.56
C SER A 12 -2.67 -17.30 -7.11
N LEU A 13 -2.92 -16.33 -6.22
CA LEU A 13 -3.31 -16.62 -4.85
C LEU A 13 -4.68 -17.29 -4.79
N LEU A 14 -5.66 -16.80 -5.54
CA LEU A 14 -7.01 -17.40 -5.59
C LEU A 14 -6.98 -18.83 -6.11
N ILE A 15 -6.20 -19.11 -7.16
CA ILE A 15 -6.00 -20.47 -7.69
C ILE A 15 -5.34 -21.35 -6.62
N THR A 16 -4.33 -20.84 -5.92
CA THR A 16 -3.63 -21.59 -4.87
C THR A 16 -4.56 -21.90 -3.69
N LEU A 17 -5.36 -20.95 -3.22
CA LEU A 17 -6.38 -21.16 -2.19
C LEU A 17 -7.38 -22.23 -2.60
N PHE A 18 -7.84 -22.23 -3.86
CA PHE A 18 -8.76 -23.23 -4.37
C PHE A 18 -8.14 -24.63 -4.39
N ILE A 19 -6.89 -24.76 -4.84
CA ILE A 19 -6.17 -26.04 -4.84
C ILE A 19 -5.98 -26.56 -3.42
N LEU A 20 -5.56 -25.69 -2.48
CA LEU A 20 -5.38 -26.06 -1.08
C LEU A 20 -6.69 -26.47 -0.40
N PHE A 21 -7.80 -25.84 -0.79
CA PHE A 21 -9.14 -26.26 -0.36
C PHE A 21 -9.45 -27.69 -0.80
N LEU A 22 -9.25 -28.02 -2.08
CA LEU A 22 -9.50 -29.37 -2.60
C LEU A 22 -8.63 -30.42 -1.90
N ILE A 23 -7.35 -30.12 -1.68
CA ILE A 23 -6.42 -31.00 -0.97
C ILE A 23 -6.88 -31.22 0.48
N SER A 24 -7.26 -30.15 1.19
CA SER A 24 -7.68 -30.23 2.60
C SER A 24 -8.98 -31.01 2.78
N VAL A 25 -9.93 -30.86 1.85
CA VAL A 25 -11.15 -31.68 1.78
C VAL A 25 -10.80 -33.14 1.54
N LEU A 26 -9.92 -33.45 0.59
CA LEU A 26 -9.52 -34.83 0.28
C LEU A 26 -8.83 -35.51 1.47
N ILE A 27 -7.89 -34.84 2.14
CA ILE A 27 -7.24 -35.35 3.35
C ILE A 27 -8.26 -35.56 4.47
N SER A 28 -9.19 -34.63 4.66
CA SER A 28 -10.26 -34.76 5.65
C SER A 28 -11.15 -35.98 5.39
N ILE A 29 -11.51 -36.25 4.12
CA ILE A 29 -12.29 -37.43 3.74
C ILE A 29 -11.52 -38.71 4.06
N ILE A 30 -10.25 -38.79 3.67
CA ILE A 30 -9.39 -39.96 3.92
C ILE A 30 -9.30 -40.23 5.42
N PHE A 31 -9.06 -39.18 6.22
CA PHE A 31 -8.98 -39.31 7.68
C PHE A 31 -10.27 -39.82 8.31
N LEU A 32 -11.42 -39.26 7.92
CA LEU A 32 -12.73 -39.68 8.43
C LEU A 32 -13.05 -41.13 8.05
N LYS A 33 -12.67 -41.55 6.84
CA LYS A 33 -12.79 -42.96 6.40
C LYS A 33 -11.93 -43.89 7.25
N ILE A 34 -10.65 -43.56 7.49
CA ILE A 34 -9.73 -44.36 8.33
C ILE A 34 -10.27 -44.53 9.76
N LYS A 35 -10.97 -43.52 10.28
CA LYS A 35 -11.54 -43.53 11.64
C LYS A 35 -12.91 -44.19 11.74
N ASN A 36 -13.36 -44.91 10.69
CA ASN A 36 -14.64 -45.62 10.63
C ASN A 36 -15.83 -44.74 11.04
N GLU A 37 -15.82 -43.45 10.69
CA GLU A 37 -17.05 -42.66 10.78
C GLU A 37 -18.04 -43.20 9.75
N THR A 38 -19.27 -43.44 10.19
CA THR A 38 -20.34 -44.03 9.36
C THR A 38 -20.52 -43.23 8.07
N GLU A 39 -20.67 -43.94 6.93
CA GLU A 39 -20.66 -43.38 5.57
C GLU A 39 -21.62 -42.18 5.36
N LYS A 40 -22.67 -42.08 6.17
CA LYS A 40 -23.65 -40.98 6.09
C LYS A 40 -23.04 -39.67 6.56
N GLY A 41 -22.63 -38.85 5.61
CA GLY A 41 -22.29 -37.45 5.83
C GLY A 41 -20.79 -37.14 5.96
N ILE A 42 -19.91 -38.11 5.71
CA ILE A 42 -18.44 -37.90 5.67
C ILE A 42 -18.09 -36.71 4.77
N PHE A 43 -18.70 -36.65 3.59
CA PHE A 43 -18.44 -35.58 2.63
C PHE A 43 -18.84 -34.21 3.18
N LYS A 44 -20.01 -34.08 3.82
CA LYS A 44 -20.43 -32.82 4.44
C LYS A 44 -19.49 -32.42 5.59
N LYS A 45 -19.12 -33.38 6.44
CA LYS A 45 -18.19 -33.18 7.57
C LYS A 45 -16.81 -32.73 7.11
N ALA A 46 -16.34 -33.20 5.95
CA ALA A 46 -15.09 -32.75 5.35
C ALA A 46 -15.25 -31.40 4.62
N LEU A 47 -16.31 -31.22 3.83
CA LEU A 47 -16.47 -30.06 2.98
C LEU A 47 -16.71 -28.77 3.78
N ILE A 48 -17.62 -28.80 4.76
CA ILE A 48 -18.12 -27.60 5.42
C ILE A 48 -17.04 -26.86 6.23
N PRO A 49 -16.27 -27.52 7.13
CA PRO A 49 -15.23 -26.84 7.90
C PRO A 49 -14.18 -26.19 6.99
N ASN A 50 -13.67 -26.97 6.02
CA ASN A 50 -12.72 -26.47 5.03
C ASN A 50 -13.31 -25.29 4.24
N PHE A 51 -14.57 -25.39 3.78
CA PHE A 51 -15.21 -24.31 3.04
C PHE A 51 -15.31 -23.02 3.87
N ILE A 52 -15.65 -23.12 5.16
CA ILE A 52 -15.70 -21.99 6.09
C ILE A 52 -14.33 -21.35 6.21
N PHE A 53 -13.29 -22.14 6.46
CA PHE A 53 -11.92 -21.67 6.61
C PHE A 53 -11.44 -20.88 5.38
N PHE A 54 -11.57 -21.46 4.20
CA PHE A 54 -11.13 -20.83 2.95
C PHE A 54 -11.99 -19.62 2.56
N SER A 55 -13.29 -19.63 2.88
CA SER A 55 -14.17 -18.48 2.63
C SER A 55 -13.81 -17.28 3.50
N ILE A 56 -13.60 -17.50 4.81
CA ILE A 56 -13.18 -16.43 5.73
C ILE A 56 -11.81 -15.89 5.32
N SER A 57 -10.88 -16.78 4.97
CA SER A 57 -9.53 -16.40 4.51
C SER A 57 -9.60 -15.50 3.27
N ASN A 58 -10.45 -15.84 2.28
CA ASN A 58 -10.64 -15.04 1.07
C ASN A 58 -11.28 -13.68 1.39
N ILE A 59 -12.34 -13.64 2.20
CA ILE A 59 -12.98 -12.38 2.62
C ILE A 59 -11.98 -11.45 3.30
N LEU A 60 -11.19 -11.95 4.24
CA LEU A 60 -10.17 -11.16 4.93
C LEU A 60 -9.13 -10.60 3.96
N TYR A 61 -8.72 -11.40 2.97
CA TYR A 61 -7.80 -10.96 1.91
C TYR A 61 -8.41 -9.84 1.05
N GLN A 62 -9.68 -9.97 0.63
CA GLN A 62 -10.37 -8.93 -0.15
C GLN A 62 -10.55 -7.64 0.66
N ILE A 63 -10.88 -7.74 1.96
CA ILE A 63 -10.97 -6.57 2.84
C ILE A 63 -9.60 -5.91 3.00
N ALA A 64 -8.52 -6.69 3.12
CA ALA A 64 -7.17 -6.14 3.19
C ALA A 64 -6.80 -5.36 1.93
N ILE A 65 -7.15 -5.90 0.75
CA ILE A 65 -7.01 -5.21 -0.53
C ILE A 65 -7.82 -3.91 -0.56
N GLU A 66 -9.12 -3.96 -0.26
CA GLU A 66 -10.03 -2.82 -0.40
C GLU A 66 -9.63 -1.68 0.55
N LYS A 67 -9.21 -2.03 1.78
CA LYS A 67 -8.74 -1.06 2.77
C LYS A 67 -7.35 -0.51 2.47
N GLY A 68 -6.69 -0.96 1.41
CA GLY A 68 -5.30 -0.64 1.16
C GLY A 68 -4.43 -0.99 2.36
N ILE A 69 -4.83 -2.01 3.14
CA ILE A 69 -3.96 -2.61 4.16
C ILE A 69 -2.90 -3.30 3.34
N ASN A 70 -1.88 -2.52 3.06
CA ASN A 70 -0.77 -2.87 2.22
C ASN A 70 -0.25 -4.22 2.72
N ILE A 71 -0.44 -5.26 1.93
CA ILE A 71 0.33 -6.50 2.08
C ILE A 71 1.83 -6.16 1.81
N SER A 72 2.15 -4.95 1.34
CA SER A 72 3.50 -4.38 1.39
C SER A 72 4.02 -4.00 2.78
N VAL A 73 3.21 -4.03 3.85
CA VAL A 73 3.67 -4.04 5.26
C VAL A 73 4.49 -5.31 5.55
N PHE A 74 4.45 -6.29 4.65
CA PHE A 74 5.19 -7.52 4.80
C PHE A 74 6.61 -7.49 4.18
N SER A 75 7.06 -6.41 3.54
CA SER A 75 8.41 -6.33 2.99
C SER A 75 9.43 -6.31 4.14
N PRO A 76 10.30 -7.33 4.31
CA PRO A 76 11.30 -7.30 5.38
C PRO A 76 12.41 -6.34 4.96
N ASN A 77 12.22 -5.03 5.19
CA ASN A 77 13.34 -4.11 5.14
C ASN A 77 14.10 -4.15 6.47
N GLU A 78 13.41 -4.52 7.55
CA GLU A 78 14.00 -4.68 8.89
C GLU A 78 13.56 -6.00 9.58
N ASN A 79 14.45 -6.60 10.37
CA ASN A 79 14.17 -7.84 11.12
C ASN A 79 12.99 -7.71 12.11
N SER A 80 12.71 -6.48 12.56
CA SER A 80 11.58 -6.11 13.42
C SER A 80 10.22 -6.31 12.72
N GLU A 81 10.17 -6.09 11.41
CA GLU A 81 8.96 -6.27 10.60
C GLU A 81 8.63 -7.76 10.51
N LEU A 82 9.60 -8.63 10.19
CA LEU A 82 9.39 -10.09 10.12
C LEU A 82 8.76 -10.66 11.39
N PHE A 83 9.19 -10.20 12.57
CA PHE A 83 8.62 -10.65 13.85
C PHE A 83 7.15 -10.23 14.01
N THR A 84 6.86 -8.96 13.72
CA THR A 84 5.49 -8.39 13.78
C THR A 84 4.55 -9.16 12.85
N ILE A 85 5.05 -9.50 11.68
CA ILE A 85 4.35 -10.25 10.66
C ILE A 85 3.98 -11.65 11.12
N ILE A 86 4.95 -12.37 11.68
CA ILE A 86 4.74 -13.74 12.19
C ILE A 86 3.68 -13.71 13.29
N ILE A 87 3.71 -12.71 14.18
CA ILE A 87 2.69 -12.50 15.20
C ILE A 87 1.31 -12.27 14.56
N CYS A 88 1.21 -11.34 13.61
CA CYS A 88 -0.06 -11.03 12.93
C CYS A 88 -0.65 -12.27 12.25
N LEU A 89 0.17 -13.04 11.52
CA LEU A 89 -0.26 -14.27 10.87
C LEU A 89 -0.71 -15.32 11.87
N SER A 90 0.03 -15.46 12.98
CA SER A 90 -0.34 -16.38 14.06
C SER A 90 -1.69 -16.01 14.66
N LEU A 91 -1.93 -14.72 14.93
CA LEU A 91 -3.21 -14.22 15.45
C LEU A 91 -4.36 -14.45 14.46
N VAL A 92 -4.17 -14.14 13.18
CA VAL A 92 -5.17 -14.38 12.14
C VAL A 92 -5.52 -15.87 12.05
N LEU A 93 -4.51 -16.74 12.04
CA LEU A 93 -4.71 -18.18 11.98
C LEU A 93 -5.49 -18.71 13.18
N ILE A 94 -5.18 -18.22 14.39
CA ILE A 94 -5.92 -18.57 15.61
C ILE A 94 -7.39 -18.15 15.49
N ILE A 95 -7.65 -16.91 15.07
CA ILE A 95 -9.01 -16.37 14.95
C ILE A 95 -9.84 -17.16 13.93
N ILE A 96 -9.27 -17.42 12.74
CA ILE A 96 -9.98 -18.14 11.68
C ILE A 96 -10.23 -19.60 12.09
N SER A 97 -9.23 -20.28 12.65
CA SER A 97 -9.38 -21.67 13.09
C SER A 97 -10.39 -21.80 14.23
N PHE A 98 -10.40 -20.85 15.17
CA PHE A 98 -11.43 -20.81 16.22
C PHE A 98 -12.83 -20.61 15.62
N THR A 99 -12.96 -19.68 14.68
CA THR A 99 -14.24 -19.39 14.00
C THR A 99 -14.74 -20.60 13.21
N GLU A 100 -13.85 -21.30 12.49
CA GLU A 100 -14.15 -22.54 11.79
C GLU A 100 -14.73 -23.60 12.74
N ILE A 101 -14.08 -23.82 13.89
CA ILE A 101 -14.53 -24.81 14.87
C ILE A 101 -15.90 -24.42 15.45
N CYS A 102 -16.10 -23.15 15.81
CA CYS A 102 -17.37 -22.65 16.34
C CYS A 102 -18.51 -22.85 15.34
N ILE A 103 -18.35 -22.44 14.08
CA ILE A 103 -19.37 -22.60 13.05
C ILE A 103 -19.62 -24.08 12.77
N SER A 104 -18.56 -24.90 12.72
CA SER A 104 -18.69 -26.35 12.51
C SER A 104 -19.49 -27.01 13.64
N LYS A 105 -19.27 -26.63 14.91
CA LYS A 105 -20.08 -27.11 16.05
C LYS A 105 -21.55 -26.72 15.91
N LEU A 106 -21.84 -25.48 15.51
CA LEU A 106 -23.21 -25.00 15.30
C LEU A 106 -23.95 -25.78 14.20
N ILE A 107 -23.27 -26.09 13.09
CA ILE A 107 -23.88 -26.78 11.94
C ILE A 107 -24.12 -28.26 12.26
N PHE A 108 -23.13 -28.96 12.81
CA PHE A 108 -23.23 -30.41 12.94
C PHE A 108 -23.99 -30.87 14.18
N LYS A 109 -24.19 -30.01 15.19
CA LYS A 109 -24.86 -30.29 16.50
C LYS A 109 -24.26 -31.45 17.32
N SER A 110 -23.59 -32.41 16.69
CA SER A 110 -22.75 -33.44 17.29
C SER A 110 -21.31 -32.96 17.35
N GLU A 111 -20.64 -33.14 18.49
CA GLU A 111 -19.22 -32.86 18.58
C GLU A 111 -18.42 -33.78 17.64
N LEU A 112 -17.69 -33.18 16.70
CA LEU A 112 -16.68 -33.91 15.95
C LEU A 112 -15.60 -34.39 16.93
N LYS A 113 -15.00 -35.54 16.66
CA LYS A 113 -13.94 -36.08 17.53
C LYS A 113 -12.78 -35.08 17.63
N LYS A 114 -12.20 -34.93 18.82
CA LYS A 114 -11.04 -34.06 19.09
C LYS A 114 -9.91 -34.22 18.07
N ASN A 115 -9.65 -35.45 17.63
CA ASN A 115 -8.61 -35.75 16.64
C ASN A 115 -8.89 -35.14 15.26
N TYR A 116 -10.17 -34.96 14.89
CA TYR A 116 -10.53 -34.30 13.64
C TYR A 116 -10.31 -32.79 13.73
N TYR A 117 -10.64 -32.15 14.86
CA TYR A 117 -10.27 -30.75 15.06
C TYR A 117 -8.75 -30.53 15.06
N SER A 118 -7.98 -31.46 15.64
CA SER A 118 -6.52 -31.42 15.56
C SER A 118 -6.01 -31.49 14.11
N LEU A 119 -6.67 -32.29 13.27
CA LEU A 119 -6.33 -32.36 11.84
C LEU A 119 -6.66 -31.04 11.13
N LEU A 120 -7.83 -30.46 11.37
CA LEU A 120 -8.21 -29.17 10.78
C LEU A 120 -7.20 -28.08 11.14
N CYS A 121 -6.83 -27.95 12.42
CA CYS A 121 -5.81 -27.01 12.83
C CYS A 121 -4.46 -27.24 12.13
N LEU A 122 -4.03 -28.50 11.98
CA LEU A 122 -2.80 -28.83 11.26
C LEU A 122 -2.87 -28.42 9.78
N LEU A 123 -3.97 -28.72 9.10
CA LEU A 123 -4.19 -28.35 7.70
C LEU A 123 -4.21 -26.83 7.52
N ASN A 124 -4.83 -26.09 8.45
CA ASN A 124 -4.85 -24.63 8.45
C ASN A 124 -3.45 -24.04 8.60
N ILE A 125 -2.65 -24.56 9.55
CA ILE A 125 -1.24 -24.17 9.75
C ILE A 125 -0.44 -24.41 8.48
N LEU A 126 -0.54 -25.60 7.88
CA LEU A 126 0.18 -25.94 6.65
C LEU A 126 -0.24 -25.03 5.48
N THR A 127 -1.54 -24.78 5.34
CA THR A 127 -2.10 -23.89 4.31
C THR A 127 -1.55 -22.47 4.45
N TYR A 128 -1.64 -21.87 5.63
CA TYR A 128 -1.14 -20.51 5.87
C TYR A 128 0.37 -20.42 5.75
N THR A 129 1.10 -21.45 6.18
CA THR A 129 2.56 -21.51 6.00
C THR A 129 2.93 -21.57 4.53
N LEU A 130 2.21 -22.35 3.72
CA LEU A 130 2.46 -22.44 2.28
C LEU A 130 2.09 -21.14 1.56
N ILE A 131 0.96 -20.51 1.91
CA ILE A 131 0.58 -19.20 1.40
C ILE A 131 1.64 -18.17 1.78
N PHE A 132 2.10 -18.19 3.03
CA PHE A 132 3.20 -17.36 3.48
C PHE A 132 4.42 -17.62 2.62
N PHE A 133 5.04 -18.79 2.59
CA PHE A 133 6.27 -18.95 1.78
C PHE A 133 6.11 -18.69 0.27
N SER A 134 4.92 -18.89 -0.29
CA SER A 134 4.67 -18.70 -1.73
C SER A 134 4.41 -17.23 -2.11
N PHE A 135 3.77 -16.46 -1.21
CA PHE A 135 3.28 -15.10 -1.49
C PHE A 135 3.80 -14.03 -0.51
N TYR A 136 4.38 -14.44 0.63
CA TYR A 136 5.13 -13.59 1.55
C TYR A 136 6.31 -12.99 0.82
N PRO A 137 6.55 -11.69 0.99
CA PRO A 137 6.84 -10.91 -0.19
C PRO A 137 8.23 -11.22 -0.68
N LYS A 138 8.27 -11.48 -1.98
CA LYS A 138 9.40 -11.06 -2.79
C LYS A 138 9.45 -9.54 -2.64
N SER A 139 10.63 -8.99 -2.32
CA SER A 139 10.88 -7.55 -2.32
C SER A 139 10.04 -6.87 -3.42
N TYR A 140 9.06 -6.05 -3.02
CA TYR A 140 8.25 -5.25 -3.95
C TYR A 140 9.10 -4.21 -4.69
N VAL A 141 10.31 -4.02 -4.21
CA VAL A 141 11.32 -3.27 -4.92
C VAL A 141 11.78 -4.11 -6.09
N ASP A 142 11.60 -3.57 -7.29
CA ASP A 142 12.13 -4.16 -8.52
C ASP A 142 13.56 -4.62 -8.26
N LYS A 143 13.83 -5.91 -8.46
CA LYS A 143 15.16 -6.52 -8.21
C LYS A 143 16.26 -5.89 -9.07
N ASN A 144 15.87 -5.13 -10.07
CA ASN A 144 16.75 -4.33 -10.90
C ASN A 144 17.13 -3.00 -10.25
N ILE A 145 16.43 -2.51 -9.22
CA ILE A 145 16.83 -1.30 -8.49
C ILE A 145 18.01 -1.65 -7.58
N LEU A 146 19.12 -0.94 -7.79
CA LEU A 146 20.36 -1.03 -7.00
C LEU A 146 20.30 -0.15 -5.75
N SER A 147 19.77 1.06 -5.91
CA SER A 147 19.70 2.05 -4.86
C SER A 147 18.60 3.05 -5.14
N TYR A 148 18.15 3.71 -4.08
CA TYR A 148 17.15 4.76 -4.15
C TYR A 148 17.80 6.06 -3.64
N ASN A 149 17.72 7.12 -4.44
CA ASN A 149 18.19 8.45 -4.05
C ASN A 149 17.00 9.33 -3.72
N ARG A 150 17.03 9.91 -2.53
CA ARG A 150 16.09 10.95 -2.13
C ARG A 150 16.76 12.31 -2.17
N TYR A 151 16.10 13.29 -2.76
CA TYR A 151 16.58 14.66 -2.83
C TYR A 151 15.66 15.55 -1.99
N ILE A 152 16.25 16.30 -1.07
CA ILE A 152 15.53 17.23 -0.20
C ILE A 152 15.87 18.66 -0.61
N PHE A 153 14.83 19.49 -0.74
CA PHE A 153 14.92 20.86 -1.18
C PHE A 153 14.29 21.80 -0.15
N LYS A 154 15.03 22.84 0.23
CA LYS A 154 14.55 23.87 1.15
C LYS A 154 14.04 25.09 0.37
N PRO A 155 12.81 25.55 0.60
CA PRO A 155 12.32 26.77 -0.01
C PRO A 155 12.96 28.02 0.63
N ASN A 156 13.10 29.09 -0.15
CA ASN A 156 13.44 30.42 0.37
C ASN A 156 12.25 31.14 1.02
N LYS A 157 11.02 30.68 0.76
CA LYS A 157 9.77 31.20 1.33
C LYS A 157 8.95 30.03 1.87
N THR A 158 8.56 30.10 3.14
CA THR A 158 7.79 29.05 3.83
C THR A 158 6.32 29.43 4.02
N GLU A 159 5.95 30.68 3.75
CA GLU A 159 4.58 31.18 3.89
C GLU A 159 4.24 32.07 2.69
N LEU A 160 3.05 31.88 2.15
CA LEU A 160 2.48 32.67 1.06
C LEU A 160 1.12 33.19 1.45
N LYS A 161 0.85 34.46 1.16
CA LYS A 161 -0.43 35.09 1.49
C LYS A 161 -1.38 35.03 0.29
N LEU A 162 -2.61 34.57 0.51
CA LEU A 162 -3.66 34.58 -0.50
C LEU A 162 -4.44 35.89 -0.52
N PHE A 163 -5.19 36.13 -1.59
CA PHE A 163 -6.01 37.35 -1.73
C PHE A 163 -7.11 37.50 -0.66
N ASP A 164 -7.58 36.42 -0.04
CA ASP A 164 -8.52 36.47 1.11
C ASP A 164 -7.82 36.62 2.47
N ASN A 165 -6.52 36.86 2.49
CA ASN A 165 -5.66 36.84 3.67
C ASN A 165 -5.44 35.48 4.33
N SER A 166 -5.91 34.38 3.74
CA SER A 166 -5.47 33.05 4.18
C SER A 166 -3.99 32.82 3.83
N ILE A 167 -3.35 31.87 4.50
CA ILE A 167 -1.90 31.62 4.40
C ILE A 167 -1.68 30.19 3.94
N VAL A 168 -0.85 30.02 2.91
CA VAL A 168 -0.33 28.71 2.51
C VAL A 168 1.07 28.55 3.09
N LYS A 169 1.22 27.60 4.02
CA LYS A 169 2.51 27.19 4.54
C LYS A 169 3.13 26.13 3.65
N ILE A 170 4.44 26.22 3.46
CA ILE A 170 5.24 25.33 2.62
C ILE A 170 6.42 24.83 3.45
N ASP A 171 6.65 23.52 3.42
CA ASP A 171 7.80 22.89 4.04
C ASP A 171 8.87 22.49 3.00
N ASN A 172 9.90 21.78 3.45
CA ASN A 172 10.90 21.19 2.58
C ASN A 172 10.24 20.26 1.56
N ALA A 173 10.53 20.50 0.30
CA ALA A 173 10.09 19.68 -0.81
C ALA A 173 11.05 18.49 -1.01
N CYS A 174 10.58 17.47 -1.72
CA CYS A 174 11.40 16.31 -2.02
C CYS A 174 11.11 15.73 -3.40
N SER A 175 12.10 15.01 -3.91
CA SER A 175 11.99 14.19 -5.12
C SER A 175 12.79 12.91 -4.92
N SER A 176 12.55 11.91 -5.75
CA SER A 176 13.18 10.60 -5.65
C SER A 176 13.65 10.11 -7.01
N GLU A 177 14.70 9.30 -7.01
CA GLU A 177 15.23 8.59 -8.18
C GLU A 177 15.58 7.15 -7.82
N ASP A 178 15.01 6.21 -8.55
CA ASP A 178 15.44 4.82 -8.53
C ASP A 178 16.62 4.61 -9.50
N ILE A 179 17.70 4.00 -9.01
CA ILE A 179 18.87 3.62 -9.82
C ILE A 179 18.74 2.15 -10.20
N TYR A 180 18.70 1.85 -11.49
CA TYR A 180 18.53 0.49 -12.01
C TYR A 180 19.88 -0.16 -12.43
N LYS A 181 19.96 -1.49 -12.40
CA LYS A 181 21.09 -2.33 -12.87
C LYS A 181 21.36 -2.16 -14.35
N ILE A 182 20.30 -2.02 -15.14
CA ILE A 182 20.34 -1.70 -16.56
C ILE A 182 19.95 -0.24 -16.66
N SER A 183 20.65 0.56 -17.46
CA SER A 183 20.44 2.01 -17.60
C SER A 183 19.05 2.32 -18.18
N LYS A 184 18.02 2.26 -17.34
CA LYS A 184 16.77 2.97 -17.54
C LYS A 184 16.95 4.34 -16.90
N THR A 185 16.99 5.38 -17.72
CA THR A 185 16.87 6.74 -17.23
C THR A 185 15.41 6.97 -16.89
N ASN A 186 15.12 7.44 -15.68
CA ASN A 186 13.78 7.94 -15.36
C ASN A 186 13.46 9.07 -16.35
N SER A 187 12.35 8.95 -17.08
CA SER A 187 11.94 9.93 -18.09
C SER A 187 11.49 11.25 -17.46
N TYR A 188 11.11 11.22 -16.19
CA TYR A 188 10.74 12.38 -15.37
C TYR A 188 10.94 12.06 -13.89
N PHE A 189 10.93 13.09 -13.06
CA PHE A 189 10.90 13.02 -11.59
C PHE A 189 9.63 13.68 -11.09
N ILE A 190 9.17 13.27 -9.92
CA ILE A 190 8.01 13.87 -9.24
C ILE A 190 8.53 14.74 -8.11
N PHE A 191 8.39 16.06 -8.27
CA PHE A 191 8.71 17.04 -7.26
C PHE A 191 7.50 17.29 -6.35
N ARG A 192 7.66 17.00 -5.06
CA ARG A 192 6.58 17.05 -4.07
C ARG A 192 6.80 18.19 -3.10
N ILE A 193 5.79 19.04 -2.96
CA ILE A 193 5.80 20.21 -2.10
C ILE A 193 4.74 20.00 -1.02
N PRO A 194 5.12 19.73 0.24
CA PRO A 194 4.18 19.70 1.35
C PRO A 194 3.58 21.09 1.57
N ILE A 195 2.26 21.15 1.62
CA ILE A 195 1.52 22.40 1.81
C ILE A 195 0.53 22.28 2.97
N LYS A 196 0.28 23.39 3.65
CA LYS A 196 -0.79 23.47 4.64
C LYS A 196 -1.46 24.84 4.56
N GLN A 197 -2.73 24.87 4.20
CA GLN A 197 -3.50 26.11 4.19
C GLN A 197 -4.09 26.41 5.57
N ILE A 198 -3.97 27.66 6.00
CA ILE A 198 -4.53 28.18 7.24
C ILE A 198 -5.48 29.32 6.87
N GLY A 199 -6.76 29.18 7.22
CA GLY A 199 -7.80 30.14 6.90
C GLY A 199 -8.89 29.53 6.00
N THR A 200 -9.46 30.34 5.13
CA THR A 200 -10.55 29.94 4.23
C THR A 200 -10.05 29.17 3.01
N ASN A 201 -10.59 27.99 2.75
CA ASN A 201 -10.28 27.19 1.55
C ASN A 201 -11.05 27.65 0.30
N ARG A 202 -11.22 28.97 0.13
CA ARG A 202 -12.03 29.56 -0.95
C ARG A 202 -11.20 30.02 -2.14
N MET A 203 -9.91 30.30 -1.93
CA MET A 203 -9.02 30.80 -2.97
C MET A 203 -8.39 29.65 -3.75
N LEU A 204 -8.45 29.76 -5.08
CA LEU A 204 -7.78 28.84 -5.99
C LEU A 204 -6.36 29.33 -6.27
N TYR A 205 -5.37 28.50 -5.94
CA TYR A 205 -3.98 28.72 -6.25
C TYR A 205 -3.36 27.49 -6.91
N SER A 206 -2.17 27.65 -7.49
CA SER A 206 -1.41 26.56 -8.08
C SER A 206 0.09 26.85 -8.05
N PHE A 207 0.87 25.78 -8.00
CA PHE A 207 2.32 25.83 -8.16
C PHE A 207 2.69 25.33 -9.55
N GLU A 208 3.65 25.97 -10.20
CA GLU A 208 4.17 25.58 -11.51
C GLU A 208 5.68 25.80 -11.56
N ILE A 209 6.41 24.93 -12.24
CA ILE A 209 7.87 25.06 -12.35
C ILE A 209 8.20 25.96 -13.54
N LEU A 210 9.04 26.95 -13.29
CA LEU A 210 9.38 28.00 -14.26
C LEU A 210 10.21 27.46 -15.43
N ASP A 211 11.05 26.45 -15.17
CA ASP A 211 12.08 25.98 -16.11
C ASP A 211 11.76 24.63 -16.80
N ASN A 212 10.52 24.10 -16.75
CA ASN A 212 10.23 22.73 -17.24
C ASN A 212 9.15 22.58 -18.32
N SER A 213 9.40 21.60 -19.21
CA SER A 213 8.61 21.28 -20.41
C SER A 213 7.46 20.29 -20.19
N LEU A 214 7.36 19.68 -19.00
CA LEU A 214 6.42 18.62 -18.67
C LEU A 214 5.43 19.05 -17.57
N ASN A 215 4.96 20.31 -17.59
CA ASN A 215 4.07 20.92 -16.58
C ASN A 215 2.68 20.25 -16.47
N GLU A 216 2.65 18.95 -16.25
CA GLU A 216 1.50 18.13 -15.95
C GLU A 216 1.46 17.95 -14.43
N SER A 217 0.46 18.55 -13.77
CA SER A 217 0.21 18.30 -12.35
C SER A 217 -0.59 17.01 -12.22
N PHE A 218 -0.02 15.99 -11.58
CA PHE A 218 -0.64 14.66 -11.45
C PHE A 218 -1.67 14.57 -10.32
N GLY A 219 -1.77 15.59 -9.47
CA GLY A 219 -2.78 15.67 -8.43
C GLY A 219 -2.49 16.80 -7.46
N GLU A 220 -3.55 17.33 -6.85
CA GLU A 220 -3.47 18.19 -5.68
C GLU A 220 -4.23 17.48 -4.57
N SER A 221 -3.51 17.06 -3.54
CA SER A 221 -4.15 16.63 -2.29
C SER A 221 -4.11 17.81 -1.31
N GLU A 222 -4.99 17.81 -0.31
CA GLU A 222 -5.10 18.94 0.64
C GLU A 222 -3.77 19.35 1.28
N ASN A 223 -2.81 18.42 1.37
CA ASN A 223 -1.52 18.64 2.03
C ASN A 223 -0.30 18.49 1.10
N CYS A 224 -0.51 18.26 -0.20
CA CYS A 224 0.58 17.96 -1.13
C CYS A 224 0.34 18.52 -2.52
N LYS A 225 1.38 19.17 -3.06
CA LYS A 225 1.45 19.48 -4.48
C LYS A 225 2.53 18.66 -5.17
N GLU A 226 2.14 17.93 -6.21
CA GLU A 226 3.06 17.16 -7.04
C GLU A 226 3.22 17.81 -8.43
N ILE A 227 4.47 17.94 -8.88
CA ILE A 227 4.83 18.51 -10.18
C ILE A 227 5.83 17.61 -10.87
N SER A 228 5.54 17.21 -12.11
CA SER A 228 6.49 16.43 -12.91
C SER A 228 7.57 17.31 -13.52
N ILE A 229 8.83 16.85 -13.42
CA ILE A 229 10.01 17.54 -13.93
C ILE A 229 10.87 16.62 -14.78
N SER A 230 11.42 17.14 -15.87
CA SER A 230 12.33 16.35 -16.71
C SER A 230 13.71 16.13 -16.08
N LYS A 231 14.14 17.06 -15.21
CA LYS A 231 15.49 17.10 -14.63
C LYS A 231 15.48 17.64 -13.22
N LEU A 232 16.31 17.05 -12.36
CA LEU A 232 16.58 17.51 -11.00
C LEU A 232 17.81 18.43 -10.98
N ASN A 233 17.56 19.73 -10.99
CA ASN A 233 18.61 20.73 -10.80
C ASN A 233 18.89 20.97 -9.31
N ASN A 234 20.04 21.56 -8.98
CA ASN A 234 20.36 21.96 -7.60
C ASN A 234 19.42 23.06 -7.09
N GLU A 235 18.85 23.85 -7.99
CA GLU A 235 17.84 24.86 -7.68
C GLU A 235 16.64 24.68 -8.59
N LEU A 236 15.44 24.71 -8.01
CA LEU A 236 14.17 24.66 -8.72
C LEU A 236 13.38 25.92 -8.43
N LYS A 237 12.97 26.63 -9.49
CA LYS A 237 12.13 27.82 -9.38
C LYS A 237 10.67 27.45 -9.61
N VAL A 238 9.84 27.71 -8.61
CA VAL A 238 8.42 27.42 -8.62
C VAL A 238 7.66 28.74 -8.55
N VAL A 239 6.83 29.02 -9.54
CA VAL A 239 5.90 30.14 -9.49
C VAL A 239 4.63 29.74 -8.77
N PHE A 240 4.19 30.61 -7.88
CA PHE A 240 2.92 30.51 -7.20
C PHE A 240 1.92 31.42 -7.91
N LYS A 241 0.83 30.82 -8.36
CA LYS A 241 -0.21 31.50 -9.13
C LYS A 241 -1.51 31.48 -8.35
N GLN A 242 -2.24 32.60 -8.37
CA GLN A 242 -3.55 32.74 -7.75
C GLN A 242 -4.57 33.24 -8.78
N LYS A 243 -5.82 32.80 -8.70
CA LYS A 243 -6.91 33.44 -9.43
C LYS A 243 -7.41 34.65 -8.65
N ASN A 244 -7.63 35.78 -9.33
CA ASN A 244 -8.21 36.94 -8.70
C ASN A 244 -9.71 36.69 -8.44
N PRO A 245 -10.19 36.78 -7.19
CA PRO A 245 -11.61 36.59 -6.86
C PRO A 245 -12.51 37.70 -7.39
N ASP A 246 -11.96 38.87 -7.74
CA ASP A 246 -12.72 40.00 -8.26
C ASP A 246 -13.38 39.64 -9.61
N PRO A 247 -14.72 39.62 -9.69
CA PRO A 247 -15.44 39.28 -10.92
C PRO A 247 -15.18 40.25 -12.08
N ASN A 248 -14.76 41.49 -11.80
CA ASN A 248 -14.50 42.53 -12.80
C ASN A 248 -13.11 42.44 -13.42
N ILE A 249 -12.13 41.90 -12.69
CA ILE A 249 -10.77 41.62 -13.18
C ILE A 249 -10.72 40.20 -13.79
N GLY A 250 -11.42 39.28 -13.12
CA GLY A 250 -11.87 38.01 -13.66
C GLY A 250 -11.04 36.81 -13.21
N TRP A 251 -11.76 35.73 -12.95
CA TRP A 251 -11.29 34.34 -12.87
C TRP A 251 -10.64 33.82 -14.17
N LYS A 252 -10.43 34.69 -15.17
CA LYS A 252 -10.09 34.38 -16.56
C LYS A 252 -8.66 33.89 -16.71
N LYS A 253 -7.71 34.42 -15.94
CA LYS A 253 -6.30 33.97 -15.97
C LYS A 253 -5.67 33.97 -14.57
N PRO A 254 -4.87 32.95 -14.24
CA PRO A 254 -4.09 32.95 -13.00
C PRO A 254 -2.97 33.99 -13.07
N ILE A 255 -2.73 34.69 -11.95
CA ILE A 255 -1.70 35.72 -11.80
C ILE A 255 -0.55 35.13 -10.97
N ILE A 256 0.69 35.29 -11.43
CA ILE A 256 1.87 34.93 -10.63
C ILE A 256 1.99 35.95 -9.49
N THR A 257 1.83 35.52 -8.24
CA THR A 257 1.98 36.41 -7.08
C THR A 257 3.35 36.26 -6.43
N ASP A 258 3.96 35.08 -6.52
CA ASP A 258 5.26 34.81 -5.93
C ASP A 258 6.09 33.86 -6.79
N THR A 259 7.40 33.97 -6.64
CA THR A 259 8.36 32.96 -7.10
C THR A 259 9.10 32.42 -5.87
N ILE A 260 9.09 31.11 -5.71
CA ILE A 260 9.78 30.37 -4.66
C ILE A 260 10.99 29.68 -5.29
N ILE A 261 12.13 29.77 -4.62
CA ILE A 261 13.36 29.08 -4.99
C ILE A 261 13.58 27.95 -4.00
N PHE A 262 13.54 26.72 -4.50
CA PHE A 262 13.85 25.51 -3.76
C PHE A 262 15.29 25.12 -4.02
N LYS A 263 16.14 25.16 -2.99
CA LYS A 263 17.55 24.76 -3.09
C LYS A 263 17.73 23.36 -2.54
N LYS A 264 18.39 22.49 -3.30
CA LYS A 264 18.77 21.15 -2.85
C LYS A 264 19.73 21.25 -1.67
N ILE A 265 19.36 20.65 -0.54
CA ILE A 265 20.16 20.67 0.69
C ILE A 265 20.73 19.30 1.05
N LYS A 266 20.11 18.21 0.58
CA LYS A 266 20.53 16.86 0.96
C LYS A 266 20.21 15.87 -0.17
N THR A 267 21.09 14.89 -0.33
CA THR A 267 20.79 13.64 -1.04
C THR A 267 20.93 12.50 -0.04
N GLU A 268 19.91 11.66 0.06
CA GLU A 268 19.94 10.47 0.92
C GLU A 268 19.98 9.24 0.03
N ASN A 269 21.07 8.49 0.12
CA ASN A 269 21.18 7.21 -0.55
C ASN A 269 20.59 6.16 0.38
N ARG A 270 19.45 5.60 0.00
CA ARG A 270 18.78 4.55 0.74
C ARG A 270 18.90 3.24 -0.02
N LYS A 271 18.73 2.14 0.71
CA LYS A 271 18.59 0.82 0.07
C LYS A 271 17.36 0.84 -0.84
N PRO A 272 17.21 -0.09 -1.78
CA PRO A 272 15.94 -0.26 -2.47
C PRO A 272 14.85 -0.60 -1.42
N GLY A 273 13.72 0.10 -1.42
CA GLY A 273 12.69 -0.06 -0.39
C GLY A 273 11.37 0.62 -0.76
N TYR A 274 10.26 0.18 -0.16
CA TYR A 274 9.01 0.93 -0.23
C TYR A 274 9.06 2.07 0.80
N TYR A 275 9.41 3.28 0.35
CA TYR A 275 9.60 4.42 1.25
C TYR A 275 8.35 5.26 1.51
N GLY A 276 7.18 4.84 0.98
CA GLY A 276 5.91 5.51 1.27
C GLY A 276 5.87 6.97 0.80
N ASP A 277 6.71 7.39 -0.16
CA ASP A 277 6.78 8.79 -0.64
C ASP A 277 5.51 9.25 -1.39
N THR A 278 4.44 8.45 -1.38
CA THR A 278 3.15 8.71 -2.02
C THR A 278 2.34 9.82 -1.36
N ASN A 279 2.72 10.30 -0.16
CA ASN A 279 1.90 11.23 0.65
C ASN A 279 2.60 12.55 1.04
N CYS A 280 3.53 13.08 0.23
CA CYS A 280 4.29 14.27 0.62
C CYS A 280 5.02 14.14 1.97
N ASP A 281 5.38 12.91 2.36
CA ASP A 281 6.19 12.62 3.55
C ASP A 281 7.65 13.03 3.32
N CYS A 282 7.90 14.27 2.88
CA CYS A 282 9.19 14.89 2.63
C CYS A 282 10.06 15.05 3.90
N ILE A 283 9.51 14.65 5.05
CA ILE A 283 10.06 14.84 6.37
C ILE A 283 10.00 13.49 7.09
N GLN A 284 11.14 12.99 7.57
CA GLN A 284 11.11 12.00 8.65
C GLN A 284 10.71 12.75 9.93
N LYS A 285 9.61 12.33 10.56
CA LYS A 285 9.33 12.70 11.95
C LYS A 285 10.45 12.20 12.87
#